data_AF-A0A2E0LBS6-F1
#
_entry.id   AF-A0A2E0LBS6-F1
#
_cell.length_a   1.000
_cell.length_b   1.000
_cell.length_c   1.000
_cell.angle_alpha   90.00
_cell.angle_beta   90.00
_cell.angle_gamma   90.00
#
_symmetry.space_group_name_H-M   'P 1'
#
loop_
_entity.id
_entity.type
_entity.pdbx_description
1 polymer ?
#
loop_
_entity_poly.entity_id
_entity_poly.type
_entity_poly.pdbx_seq_one_letter_code
_entity_poly.pdbx_strand_id
1 'polypeptide(L)'
;MPSSPIRYEQGTFMAPIHTAASIVVQRPIEVVFEAFLNPDTFTEWFGMAEEIRDFSGHPIGVGTTYTGIGRVMGQEIINAVEIIEYDPPHHVVVQSDSPVIRGRNHMDFTPIADDATQIDIALTGETAGVLSRLALPVLRGQIQKQMHGDLQRFKRMIEAR
;
A
#
# COMPACT_ATOMS: atom_id res chain seq x y z
N MET A 1 -14.25 11.99 -19.12
CA MET A 1 -14.59 10.61 -18.71
C MET A 1 -13.49 10.16 -17.76
N PRO A 2 -13.77 9.63 -16.57
CA PRO A 2 -12.71 9.04 -15.78
C PRO A 2 -12.17 7.84 -16.56
N SER A 3 -10.86 7.86 -16.82
CA SER A 3 -10.11 6.76 -17.42
C SER A 3 -10.44 5.49 -16.65
N SER A 4 -10.86 4.43 -17.34
CA SER A 4 -10.97 3.12 -16.67
C SER A 4 -9.65 2.80 -15.99
N PRO A 5 -9.64 2.33 -14.73
CA PRO A 5 -8.41 1.95 -14.07
C PRO A 5 -7.67 0.94 -14.94
N ILE A 6 -6.37 1.17 -15.14
CA ILE A 6 -5.52 0.27 -15.91
C ILE A 6 -5.61 -1.11 -15.25
N ARG A 7 -6.25 -2.08 -15.92
CA ARG A 7 -6.26 -3.48 -15.49
C ARG A 7 -5.32 -4.23 -16.41
N TYR A 8 -4.28 -4.85 -15.85
CA TYR A 8 -3.27 -5.53 -16.64
C TYR A 8 -3.77 -6.92 -17.05
N GLU A 9 -3.81 -7.23 -18.35
CA GLU A 9 -4.15 -8.59 -18.80
C GLU A 9 -3.00 -9.58 -18.57
N GLN A 10 -3.35 -10.67 -17.87
CA GLN A 10 -2.77 -12.03 -17.81
C GLN A 10 -1.30 -12.22 -18.26
N GLY A 11 -0.34 -11.68 -17.50
CA GLY A 11 0.87 -12.46 -17.22
C GLY A 11 0.49 -13.69 -16.39
N THR A 12 1.14 -14.83 -16.53
CA THR A 12 0.85 -15.98 -15.64
C THR A 12 1.31 -15.62 -14.23
N PHE A 13 0.37 -15.20 -13.38
CA PHE A 13 0.53 -15.09 -11.94
C PHE A 13 0.42 -16.50 -11.37
N MET A 14 1.45 -16.94 -10.65
CA MET A 14 1.55 -18.36 -10.26
C MET A 14 2.19 -18.58 -8.89
N ALA A 15 2.69 -17.52 -8.29
CA ALA A 15 3.59 -17.59 -7.15
C ALA A 15 3.00 -16.77 -6.01
N PRO A 16 2.36 -17.43 -5.03
CA PRO A 16 1.69 -16.73 -3.94
C PRO A 16 2.71 -15.95 -3.12
N ILE A 17 2.33 -14.74 -2.74
CA ILE A 17 3.07 -13.89 -1.83
C ILE A 17 2.19 -13.52 -0.65
N HIS A 18 2.79 -13.61 0.53
CA HIS A 18 2.23 -13.10 1.77
C HIS A 18 3.37 -12.43 2.54
N THR A 19 3.21 -11.16 2.86
CA THR A 19 4.16 -10.38 3.66
C THR A 19 3.39 -9.42 4.55
N ALA A 20 3.87 -9.22 5.77
CA ALA A 20 3.26 -8.30 6.71
C ALA A 20 4.32 -7.47 7.45
N ALA A 21 3.91 -6.31 7.92
CA ALA A 21 4.68 -5.42 8.76
C ALA A 21 3.75 -4.72 9.77
N SER A 22 4.30 -4.31 10.90
CA SER A 22 3.56 -3.64 11.97
C SER A 22 4.40 -2.53 12.58
N ILE A 23 3.75 -1.46 13.05
CA ILE A 23 4.39 -0.39 13.80
C ILE A 23 3.43 0.26 14.78
N VAL A 24 3.96 0.82 15.87
CA VAL A 24 3.21 1.71 16.77
C VAL A 24 3.58 3.16 16.48
N VAL A 25 2.56 4.02 16.36
CA VAL A 25 2.66 5.47 16.16
C VAL A 25 2.08 6.18 17.39
N GLN A 26 2.79 7.17 17.93
CA GLN A 26 2.43 7.97 19.10
C GLN A 26 1.52 9.14 18.73
N ARG A 27 0.39 8.80 18.08
CA ARG A 27 -0.71 9.70 17.75
C ARG A 27 -2.05 8.96 17.89
N PRO A 28 -3.15 9.67 18.21
CA PRO A 28 -4.51 9.12 18.22
C PRO A 28 -4.90 8.51 16.87
N ILE A 29 -5.82 7.53 16.89
CA ILE A 29 -6.18 6.75 15.70
C ILE A 29 -6.76 7.61 14.58
N GLU A 30 -7.55 8.63 14.90
CA GLU A 30 -8.15 9.51 13.90
C GLU A 30 -7.07 10.28 13.12
N VAL A 31 -6.06 10.78 13.83
CA VAL A 31 -4.91 11.49 13.24
C VAL A 31 -4.09 10.56 12.36
N VAL A 32 -3.84 9.33 12.85
CA VAL A 32 -3.08 8.33 12.12
C VAL A 32 -3.81 7.90 10.86
N PHE A 33 -5.10 7.56 10.96
CA PHE A 33 -5.91 7.07 9.85
C PHE A 33 -6.07 8.13 8.75
N GLU A 34 -6.40 9.37 9.13
CA GLU A 34 -6.54 10.49 8.19
C GLU A 34 -5.21 10.76 7.47
N ALA A 35 -4.10 10.81 8.20
CA ALA A 35 -2.79 11.03 7.61
C ALA A 35 -2.32 9.88 6.71
N PHE A 36 -2.66 8.64 7.07
CA PHE A 36 -2.25 7.44 6.32
C PHE A 36 -2.93 7.35 4.95
N LEU A 37 -4.15 7.88 4.83
CA LEU A 37 -4.92 7.88 3.59
C LEU A 37 -4.86 9.21 2.84
N ASN A 38 -4.07 10.18 3.31
CA ASN A 38 -3.93 11.46 2.67
C ASN A 38 -3.05 11.35 1.39
N PRO A 39 -3.62 11.47 0.18
CA PRO A 39 -2.86 11.34 -1.05
C PRO A 39 -1.77 12.41 -1.21
N ASP A 40 -1.92 13.58 -0.58
CA ASP A 40 -0.96 14.68 -0.66
C ASP A 40 0.37 14.36 0.05
N THR A 41 0.37 13.38 0.96
CA THR A 41 1.56 12.98 1.71
C THR A 41 2.13 11.64 1.30
N PHE A 42 1.48 10.89 0.39
CA PHE A 42 1.93 9.55 0.00
C PHE A 42 3.38 9.52 -0.45
N THR A 43 3.82 10.49 -1.25
CA THR A 43 5.20 10.56 -1.74
C THR A 43 6.23 10.87 -0.64
N GLU A 44 5.81 11.35 0.53
CA GLU A 44 6.71 11.62 1.67
C GLU A 44 7.15 10.34 2.39
N TRP A 45 6.31 9.30 2.39
CA TRP A 45 6.55 8.10 3.20
C TRP A 45 6.44 6.78 2.43
N PHE A 46 5.59 6.68 1.43
CA PHE A 46 5.38 5.46 0.66
C PHE A 46 6.42 5.36 -0.46
N GLY A 47 7.46 4.55 -0.23
CA GLY A 47 8.64 4.48 -1.10
C GLY A 47 8.39 3.83 -2.47
N MET A 48 7.17 3.36 -2.73
CA MET A 48 6.72 2.92 -4.05
C MET A 48 5.88 3.97 -4.79
N ALA A 49 5.65 5.14 -4.19
CA ALA A 49 5.05 6.29 -4.86
C ALA A 49 6.11 7.39 -5.03
N GLU A 50 6.82 7.35 -6.16
CA GLU A 50 7.50 8.55 -6.65
C GLU A 50 6.46 9.58 -7.12
N GLU A 51 5.29 9.12 -7.56
CA GLU A 51 4.19 9.96 -7.97
C GLU A 51 2.83 9.26 -7.78
N ILE A 52 1.79 10.05 -7.47
CA ILE A 52 0.38 9.64 -7.45
C ILE A 52 -0.38 10.47 -8.49
N ARG A 53 -1.15 9.80 -9.35
CA ARG A 53 -2.00 10.45 -10.37
C ARG A 53 -3.40 9.85 -10.40
N ASP A 54 -4.28 10.50 -11.15
CA ASP A 54 -5.64 10.01 -11.45
C ASP A 54 -6.46 9.65 -10.20
N PHE A 55 -6.19 10.34 -9.08
CA PHE A 55 -6.95 10.15 -7.86
C PHE A 55 -8.42 10.51 -8.11
N SER A 56 -9.34 9.57 -7.92
CA SER A 56 -10.76 9.75 -8.25
C SER A 56 -11.47 10.78 -7.38
N GLY A 57 -10.81 11.27 -6.32
CA GLY A 57 -11.24 12.41 -5.52
C GLY A 57 -11.79 12.04 -4.16
N HIS A 58 -12.28 13.06 -3.45
CA HIS A 58 -12.92 12.96 -2.14
C HIS A 58 -14.46 12.92 -2.29
N PRO A 59 -15.19 12.28 -1.35
CA PRO A 59 -14.69 11.58 -0.17
C PRO A 59 -14.00 10.26 -0.51
N ILE A 60 -12.97 9.90 0.27
CA ILE A 60 -12.33 8.59 0.20
C ILE A 60 -13.33 7.54 0.68
N GLY A 61 -13.38 6.42 -0.04
CA GLY A 61 -14.22 5.27 0.29
C GLY A 61 -14.09 4.14 -0.73
N VAL A 62 -14.93 3.12 -0.63
CA VAL A 62 -14.97 2.00 -1.58
C VAL A 62 -15.15 2.54 -3.01
N GLY A 63 -14.36 2.02 -3.95
CA GLY A 63 -14.31 2.44 -5.34
C GLY A 63 -13.41 3.65 -5.62
N THR A 64 -12.78 4.24 -4.60
CA THR A 64 -11.75 5.27 -4.81
C THR A 64 -10.56 4.64 -5.52
N THR A 65 -10.11 5.26 -6.61
CA THR A 65 -8.98 4.77 -7.41
C THR A 65 -7.88 5.79 -7.51
N TYR A 66 -6.65 5.31 -7.67
CA TYR A 66 -5.51 6.14 -8.04
C TYR A 66 -4.45 5.30 -8.76
N THR A 67 -3.58 5.99 -9.50
CA THR A 67 -2.42 5.39 -10.15
C THR A 67 -1.18 5.75 -9.34
N GLY A 68 -0.50 4.74 -8.80
CA GLY A 68 0.81 4.88 -8.18
C GLY A 68 1.92 4.62 -9.19
N ILE A 69 2.91 5.50 -9.26
CA ILE A 69 4.10 5.33 -10.10
C ILE A 69 5.31 5.26 -9.18
N GLY A 70 6.11 4.22 -9.33
CA GLY A 70 7.33 4.03 -8.53
C GLY A 70 8.34 3.14 -9.24
N ARG A 71 9.31 2.62 -8.47
CA ARG A 71 10.34 1.73 -8.99
C ARG A 71 10.51 0.47 -8.18
N VAL A 72 10.57 -0.66 -8.86
CA VAL A 72 10.98 -1.95 -8.26
C VAL A 72 12.21 -2.44 -9.01
N MET A 73 13.27 -2.76 -8.28
CA MET A 73 14.56 -3.20 -8.86
C MET A 73 15.08 -2.26 -9.97
N GLY A 74 14.85 -0.95 -9.82
CA GLY A 74 15.27 0.07 -10.79
C GLY A 74 14.43 0.14 -12.06
N GLN A 75 13.35 -0.62 -12.16
CA GLN A 75 12.37 -0.52 -13.25
C GLN A 75 11.15 0.27 -12.78
N GLU A 76 10.70 1.21 -13.61
CA GLU A 76 9.45 1.93 -13.36
C GLU A 76 8.27 0.96 -13.39
N ILE A 77 7.39 1.07 -12.39
CA ILE A 77 6.16 0.31 -12.29
C ILE A 77 5.02 1.29 -12.11
N ILE A 78 4.00 1.09 -12.94
CA ILE A 78 2.69 1.72 -12.81
C ILE A 78 1.78 0.71 -12.11
N ASN A 79 1.17 1.15 -11.02
CA ASN A 79 0.30 0.35 -10.17
C ASN A 79 -1.09 1.01 -10.13
N ALA A 80 -2.09 0.32 -10.64
CA ALA A 80 -3.47 0.74 -10.48
C ALA A 80 -3.98 0.29 -9.11
N VAL A 81 -4.57 1.20 -8.35
CA VAL A 81 -5.07 0.94 -7.00
C VAL A 81 -6.55 1.28 -6.90
N GLU A 82 -7.30 0.41 -6.22
CA GLU A 82 -8.72 0.60 -5.90
C GLU A 82 -8.95 0.26 -4.42
N ILE A 83 -9.62 1.14 -3.67
CA ILE A 83 -10.12 0.82 -2.33
C ILE A 83 -11.32 -0.11 -2.46
N ILE A 84 -11.22 -1.32 -1.91
CA ILE A 84 -12.27 -2.34 -2.00
C ILE A 84 -12.99 -2.57 -0.66
N GLU A 85 -12.37 -2.21 0.46
CA GLU A 85 -12.98 -2.20 1.80
C GLU A 85 -12.56 -0.92 2.53
N TYR A 86 -13.49 -0.29 3.25
CA TYR A 86 -13.28 0.98 3.93
C TYR A 86 -14.20 1.09 5.16
N ASP A 87 -13.61 0.99 6.35
CA ASP A 87 -14.27 1.10 7.65
C ASP A 87 -13.47 2.06 8.55
N PRO A 88 -13.65 3.38 8.38
CA PRO A 88 -12.88 4.36 9.12
C PRO A 88 -13.27 4.40 10.62
N PRO A 89 -12.32 4.59 11.55
CA PRO A 89 -10.89 4.76 11.32
C PRO A 89 -10.08 3.45 11.49
N HIS A 90 -10.70 2.27 11.35
CA HIS A 90 -10.11 1.00 11.77
C HIS A 90 -9.49 0.18 10.64
N HIS A 91 -10.06 0.24 9.43
CA HIS A 91 -9.72 -0.74 8.40
C HIS A 91 -9.84 -0.20 6.98
N VAL A 92 -8.86 -0.56 6.14
CA VAL A 92 -8.88 -0.33 4.69
C VAL A 92 -8.26 -1.52 3.97
N VAL A 93 -8.88 -1.95 2.87
CA VAL A 93 -8.25 -2.86 1.91
C VAL A 93 -8.16 -2.18 0.56
N VAL A 94 -6.96 -2.19 -0.01
CA VAL A 94 -6.75 -1.79 -1.40
C VAL A 94 -6.40 -2.99 -2.26
N GLN A 95 -7.01 -3.07 -3.42
CA GLN A 95 -6.57 -3.94 -4.50
C GLN A 95 -5.53 -3.21 -5.34
N SER A 96 -4.41 -3.88 -5.60
CA SER A 96 -3.32 -3.38 -6.43
C SER A 96 -3.14 -4.28 -7.64
N ASP A 97 -3.04 -3.68 -8.82
CA ASP A 97 -2.77 -4.35 -10.08
C ASP A 97 -1.60 -3.68 -10.79
N SER A 98 -0.52 -4.45 -10.96
CA SER A 98 0.70 -4.01 -11.63
C SER A 98 1.25 -5.15 -12.50
N PRO A 99 2.19 -4.86 -13.41
CA PRO A 99 2.83 -5.90 -14.23
C PRO A 99 3.58 -6.98 -13.44
N VAL A 100 3.98 -6.71 -12.20
CA VAL A 100 4.84 -7.60 -11.40
C VAL A 100 4.09 -8.24 -10.24
N ILE A 101 3.20 -7.50 -9.59
CA ILE A 101 2.43 -7.95 -8.42
C ILE A 101 0.96 -7.61 -8.63
N ARG A 102 0.11 -8.60 -8.36
CA ARG A 102 -1.33 -8.42 -8.18
C ARG A 102 -1.71 -8.90 -6.80
N GLY A 103 -2.39 -8.07 -6.03
CA GLY A 103 -2.70 -8.42 -4.65
C GLY A 103 -3.62 -7.45 -3.95
N ARG A 104 -3.82 -7.72 -2.67
CA ARG A 104 -4.56 -6.89 -1.72
C ARG A 104 -3.64 -6.51 -0.58
N ASN A 105 -3.65 -5.23 -0.23
CA ASN A 105 -3.03 -4.74 1.00
C ASN A 105 -4.14 -4.49 2.01
N HIS A 106 -4.11 -5.25 3.10
CA HIS A 106 -4.95 -5.05 4.27
C HIS A 106 -4.22 -4.11 5.22
N MET A 107 -4.92 -3.10 5.73
CA MET A 107 -4.39 -2.07 6.61
C MET A 107 -5.34 -1.91 7.79
N ASP A 108 -4.87 -2.30 8.97
CA ASP A 108 -5.62 -2.28 10.22
C ASP A 108 -5.02 -1.26 11.17
N PHE A 109 -5.88 -0.53 11.86
CA PHE A 109 -5.52 0.52 12.80
C PHE A 109 -6.20 0.22 14.14
N THR A 110 -5.40 0.03 15.18
CA THR A 110 -5.89 -0.32 16.52
C THR A 110 -5.42 0.73 17.53
N PRO A 111 -6.31 1.42 18.26
CA PRO A 111 -5.88 2.28 19.35
C PRO A 111 -5.38 1.40 20.51
N ILE A 112 -4.16 1.65 20.97
CA ILE A 112 -3.55 0.91 22.08
C ILE A 112 -3.33 1.79 23.34
N ALA A 113 -3.48 3.11 23.18
CA ALA A 113 -3.61 4.11 24.24
C ALA A 113 -4.30 5.36 23.65
N ASP A 114 -4.62 6.35 24.47
CA ASP A 114 -5.24 7.61 24.03
C ASP A 114 -4.41 8.33 22.95
N ASP A 115 -3.08 8.21 23.01
CA ASP A 115 -2.12 8.85 22.12
C ASP A 115 -1.26 7.83 21.35
N ALA A 116 -1.70 6.58 21.21
CA ALA A 116 -0.94 5.55 20.50
C ALA A 116 -1.82 4.62 19.67
N THR A 117 -1.41 4.41 18.42
CA THR A 117 -2.09 3.55 17.45
C THR A 117 -1.13 2.52 16.88
N GLN A 118 -1.53 1.25 16.89
CA GLN A 118 -0.85 0.20 16.15
C GLN A 118 -1.39 0.15 14.71
N ILE A 119 -0.48 0.11 13.75
CA ILE A 119 -0.78 -0.07 12.33
C ILE A 119 -0.24 -1.44 11.94
N ASP A 120 -1.12 -2.29 11.41
CA ASP A 120 -0.76 -3.57 10.83
C ASP A 120 -1.06 -3.53 9.33
N ILE A 121 -0.06 -3.90 8.52
CA ILE A 121 -0.23 -3.99 7.06
C ILE A 121 0.14 -5.39 6.57
N ALA A 122 -0.69 -5.95 5.70
CA ALA A 122 -0.47 -7.26 5.12
C ALA A 122 -0.78 -7.27 3.62
N LEU A 123 0.21 -7.65 2.82
CA LEU A 123 0.06 -7.92 1.40
C LEU A 123 -0.22 -9.41 1.20
N THR A 124 -1.34 -9.71 0.55
CA THR A 124 -1.65 -11.04 -0.03
C THR A 124 -1.75 -10.92 -1.53
N GLY A 125 -1.20 -11.87 -2.29
CA GLY A 125 -1.34 -11.82 -3.73
C GLY A 125 -0.46 -12.81 -4.46
N GLU A 126 -0.16 -12.49 -5.71
CA GLU A 126 0.65 -13.31 -6.59
C GLU A 126 1.62 -12.43 -7.38
N THR A 127 2.73 -13.04 -7.78
CA THR A 127 3.75 -12.40 -8.63
C THR A 127 3.75 -12.99 -10.04
N ALA A 128 4.02 -12.16 -11.04
CA ALA A 128 4.06 -12.56 -12.44
C ALA A 128 5.41 -13.20 -12.81
N GLY A 129 5.37 -14.14 -13.77
CA GLY A 129 6.56 -14.66 -14.47
C GLY A 129 7.19 -15.92 -13.85
N VAL A 130 7.69 -16.82 -14.70
CA VAL A 130 8.19 -18.15 -14.29
C VAL A 130 9.43 -18.07 -13.38
N LEU A 131 10.27 -17.05 -13.56
CA LEU A 131 11.47 -16.83 -12.75
C LEU A 131 11.14 -16.30 -11.34
N SER A 132 9.93 -15.77 -11.11
CA SER A 132 9.54 -15.25 -9.80
C SER A 132 9.62 -16.33 -8.73
N ARG A 133 9.23 -17.57 -9.06
CA ARG A 133 9.25 -18.75 -8.17
C ARG A 133 10.61 -18.99 -7.51
N LEU A 134 11.70 -18.84 -8.28
CA LEU A 134 13.06 -19.05 -7.77
C LEU A 134 13.54 -17.86 -6.92
N ALA A 135 13.04 -16.66 -7.21
CA ALA A 135 13.38 -15.44 -6.51
C ALA A 135 12.43 -15.10 -5.34
N LEU A 136 11.37 -15.89 -5.09
CA LEU A 136 10.32 -15.53 -4.13
C LEU A 136 10.83 -15.22 -2.72
N PRO A 137 11.75 -15.98 -2.11
CA PRO A 137 12.21 -15.66 -0.75
C PRO A 137 12.90 -14.29 -0.69
N VAL A 138 13.71 -13.98 -1.71
CA VAL A 138 14.41 -12.69 -1.82
C VAL A 138 13.41 -11.56 -2.04
N LEU A 139 12.46 -11.74 -2.96
CA LEU A 139 11.42 -10.76 -3.26
C LEU A 139 10.53 -10.50 -2.03
N ARG A 140 10.09 -11.55 -1.32
CA ARG A 140 9.34 -11.42 -0.06
C ARG A 140 10.13 -10.63 0.99
N GLY A 141 11.41 -10.93 1.17
CA GLY A 141 12.27 -10.20 2.10
C GLY A 141 12.43 -8.73 1.72
N GLN A 142 12.57 -8.42 0.43
CA GLN A 142 12.63 -7.04 -0.05
C GLN A 142 11.32 -6.28 0.14
N ILE A 143 10.18 -6.89 -0.18
CA ILE A 143 8.85 -6.30 0.04
C ILE A 143 8.62 -6.05 1.52
N GLN A 144 8.89 -7.04 2.38
CA GLN A 144 8.75 -6.87 3.82
C GLN A 144 9.66 -5.75 4.36
N LYS A 145 10.91 -5.68 3.90
CA LYS A 145 11.83 -4.59 4.27
C LYS A 145 11.32 -3.23 3.80
N GLN A 146 10.75 -3.16 2.61
CA GLN A 146 10.14 -1.94 2.07
C GLN A 146 8.95 -1.49 2.93
N MET A 147 8.01 -2.41 3.22
CA MET A 147 6.84 -2.16 4.07
C MET A 147 7.25 -1.61 5.45
N HIS A 148 8.26 -2.20 6.09
CA HIS A 148 8.81 -1.66 7.34
C HIS A 148 9.41 -0.27 7.16
N GLY A 149 10.16 -0.04 6.08
CA GLY A 149 10.74 1.26 5.77
C GLY A 149 9.70 2.36 5.55
N ASP A 150 8.60 2.03 4.87
CA ASP A 150 7.46 2.92 4.63
C ASP A 150 6.79 3.30 5.95
N LEU A 151 6.44 2.32 6.78
CA LEU A 151 5.85 2.54 8.10
C LEU A 151 6.75 3.39 9.00
N GLN A 152 8.07 3.17 8.96
CA GLN A 152 9.03 3.96 9.72
C GLN A 152 9.13 5.40 9.23
N ARG A 153 9.03 5.65 7.92
CA ARG A 153 8.95 7.02 7.38
C ARG A 153 7.64 7.69 7.80
N PHE A 154 6.52 6.99 7.67
CA PHE A 154 5.21 7.48 8.06
C PHE A 154 5.17 7.88 9.53
N LYS A 155 5.64 6.98 10.42
CA LYS A 155 5.77 7.25 11.86
C LYS A 155 6.55 8.54 12.12
N ARG A 156 7.74 8.70 11.53
CA ARG A 156 8.55 9.91 11.72
C ARG A 156 7.85 11.17 11.21
N MET A 157 7.19 11.08 10.05
CA MET A 157 6.46 12.20 9.44
C MET A 157 5.32 12.69 10.36
N ILE A 158 4.54 11.78 10.94
CA ILE A 158 3.34 12.14 11.70
C ILE A 158 3.64 12.45 13.18
N GLU A 159 4.69 11.88 13.76
CA GLU A 159 5.11 12.20 15.14
C GLU A 159 5.87 13.52 15.26
N ALA A 160 6.46 14.00 14.15
CA ALA A 160 7.13 15.29 14.10
C ALA A 160 6.17 16.49 13.94
N ARG A 161 4.89 16.23 13.65
CA ARG A 161 3.82 17.23 13.55
C ARG A 161 3.10 17.37 14.87
#